data_AF-B1PUJ5-F1
#
_entry.id   AF-B1PUJ5-F1
#
_cell.length_a   1.000
_cell.length_b   1.000
_cell.length_c   1.000
_cell.angle_alpha   90.00
_cell.angle_beta   90.00
_cell.angle_gamma   90.00
#
_symmetry.space_group_name_H-M   'P 1'
#
loop_
_entity.id
_entity.type
_entity.pdbx_description
1 polymer ?
#
loop_
_entity_poly.entity_id
_entity_poly.type
_entity_poly.pdbx_seq_one_letter_code
_entity_poly.pdbx_strand_id
1 'polypeptide(L)'
;TMGLNQQIQGTACNQLVMAMHLLTGHIGRLGATPFSLTGQPNAGGGVRDTGALAHNLPTGRKIANDKDRREMEQLWEVPEGSIHPEPGYDAVAMFQAMERGELKCALIMATNPGQSMPNTLRYREAMEKAFIVSVDSFQGTETSLFADIVLPAAMWVEKEG
;
A
#
# COMPACT_ATOMS: atom_id res chain seq x y z
N THR A 1 7.42 -16.03 3.79
CA THR A 1 7.85 -15.58 2.45
C THR A 1 6.64 -15.65 1.53
N MET A 2 6.39 -14.65 0.68
CA MET A 2 5.21 -14.65 -0.22
C MET A 2 5.42 -15.49 -1.49
N GLY A 3 6.46 -16.33 -1.51
CA GLY A 3 6.78 -17.31 -2.56
C GLY A 3 6.65 -16.73 -3.97
N LEU A 4 5.58 -17.14 -4.65
CA LEU A 4 5.25 -16.76 -6.03
C LEU A 4 5.18 -15.25 -6.28
N ASN A 5 4.80 -14.45 -5.28
CA ASN A 5 4.62 -12.99 -5.46
C ASN A 5 5.93 -12.21 -5.41
N GLN A 6 6.95 -12.72 -4.70
CA GLN A 6 8.20 -12.02 -4.43
C GLN A 6 9.32 -12.48 -5.38
N GLN A 7 9.09 -12.30 -6.68
CA GLN A 7 10.05 -12.61 -7.74
C GLN A 7 9.80 -11.72 -8.96
N ILE A 8 10.80 -11.60 -9.83
CA ILE A 8 10.77 -10.73 -11.02
C ILE A 8 9.58 -11.07 -11.94
N GLN A 9 9.23 -12.35 -12.05
CA GLN A 9 8.12 -12.83 -12.89
C GLN A 9 6.84 -13.12 -12.10
N GLY A 10 6.67 -12.56 -10.90
CA GLY A 10 5.58 -12.93 -9.99
C GLY A 10 4.19 -12.79 -10.61
N THR A 11 3.95 -11.73 -11.40
CA THR A 11 2.69 -11.54 -12.13
C THR A 11 2.43 -12.67 -13.12
N ALA A 12 3.41 -13.04 -13.93
CA ALA A 12 3.28 -14.12 -14.91
C ALA A 12 3.05 -15.48 -14.22
N CYS A 13 3.76 -15.76 -13.13
CA CYS A 13 3.56 -16.99 -12.37
C CYS A 13 2.14 -17.07 -11.78
N ASN A 14 1.61 -15.97 -11.24
CA ASN A 14 0.22 -15.94 -10.74
C ASN A 14 -0.79 -16.13 -11.88
N GLN A 15 -0.57 -15.50 -13.04
CA GLN A 15 -1.40 -15.71 -14.23
C GLN A 15 -1.40 -17.17 -14.69
N LEU A 16 -0.26 -17.85 -14.65
CA LEU A 16 -0.16 -19.28 -14.97
C LEU A 16 -0.95 -20.14 -13.98
N VAL A 17 -0.88 -19.86 -12.68
CA VAL A 17 -1.70 -20.56 -11.68
C VAL A 17 -3.19 -20.37 -12.00
N MET A 18 -3.63 -19.14 -12.26
CA MET A 18 -5.02 -18.86 -12.65
C MET A 18 -5.42 -19.59 -13.94
N ALA A 19 -4.56 -19.59 -14.96
CA ALA A 19 -4.79 -20.28 -16.21
C ALA A 19 -4.95 -21.80 -16.02
N MET A 20 -4.16 -22.42 -15.16
CA MET A 20 -4.30 -23.85 -14.85
C MET A 20 -5.63 -24.17 -14.18
N HIS A 21 -6.10 -23.33 -13.26
CA HIS A 21 -7.43 -23.48 -12.67
C HIS A 21 -8.55 -23.38 -13.71
N LEU A 22 -8.43 -22.44 -14.66
CA LEU A 22 -9.38 -22.28 -15.75
C LEU A 22 -9.38 -23.51 -16.68
N LEU A 23 -8.20 -23.93 -17.15
CA LEU A 23 -8.03 -25.04 -18.09
C LEU A 23 -8.53 -26.38 -17.54
N THR A 24 -8.38 -26.59 -16.23
CA THR A 24 -8.76 -27.84 -15.56
C THR A 24 -10.16 -27.78 -14.93
N GLY A 25 -10.89 -26.67 -15.09
CA GLY A 25 -12.23 -26.49 -14.51
C GLY A 25 -12.26 -26.39 -12.98
N HIS A 26 -11.12 -26.05 -12.34
CA HIS A 26 -11.02 -25.81 -10.90
C HIS A 26 -11.39 -24.36 -10.51
N ILE A 27 -12.53 -23.87 -11.03
CA ILE A 27 -13.06 -22.53 -10.75
C ILE A 27 -14.59 -22.59 -10.58
N GLY A 28 -15.16 -21.73 -9.74
CA GLY A 28 -16.61 -21.56 -9.62
C GLY A 28 -17.36 -22.68 -8.89
N ARG A 29 -16.64 -23.57 -8.20
CA ARG A 29 -17.21 -24.61 -7.33
C ARG A 29 -16.62 -24.50 -5.92
N LEU A 30 -17.35 -24.99 -4.92
CA LEU A 30 -16.91 -24.94 -3.52
C LEU A 30 -15.51 -25.56 -3.37
N GLY A 31 -14.59 -24.80 -2.79
CA GLY A 31 -13.20 -25.23 -2.59
C GLY A 31 -12.31 -25.22 -3.84
N ALA A 32 -12.81 -24.83 -5.02
CA ALA A 32 -11.99 -24.71 -6.22
C ALA A 32 -11.96 -23.28 -6.75
N THR A 33 -10.91 -22.58 -6.33
CA THR A 33 -10.51 -21.26 -6.83
C THR A 33 -9.03 -21.09 -6.54
N PRO A 34 -8.26 -20.36 -7.39
CA PRO A 34 -6.94 -19.92 -6.97
C PRO A 34 -7.10 -19.04 -5.71
N PHE A 35 -6.42 -19.42 -4.64
CA PHE A 35 -6.53 -18.72 -3.35
C PHE A 35 -5.17 -18.13 -2.95
N SER A 36 -5.13 -16.81 -2.78
CA SER A 36 -3.92 -16.09 -2.36
C SER A 36 -3.93 -15.92 -0.85
N LEU A 37 -2.94 -16.52 -0.18
CA LEU A 37 -2.73 -16.32 1.25
C LEU A 37 -2.07 -14.95 1.48
N THR A 38 -2.86 -13.98 1.91
CA THR A 38 -2.37 -12.66 2.32
C THR A 38 -1.74 -12.74 3.71
N GLY A 39 -0.57 -12.12 3.89
CA GLY A 39 0.18 -12.22 5.15
C GLY A 39 -0.37 -11.35 6.29
N GLN A 40 -0.33 -10.03 6.14
CA GLN A 40 -0.71 -9.12 7.22
C GLN A 40 -2.22 -9.13 7.47
N PRO A 41 -2.65 -9.06 8.75
CA PRO A 41 -4.05 -8.85 9.07
C PRO A 41 -4.51 -7.54 8.42
N ASN A 42 -5.71 -7.56 7.85
CA ASN A 42 -6.33 -6.40 7.20
C ASN A 42 -5.67 -5.90 5.90
N ALA A 43 -4.76 -6.65 5.28
CA ALA A 43 -4.18 -6.27 3.98
C ALA A 43 -5.21 -6.27 2.83
N GLY A 44 -6.25 -7.10 2.93
CA GLY A 44 -7.40 -7.10 2.01
C GLY A 44 -8.32 -5.92 2.32
N GLY A 45 -9.20 -6.10 3.32
CA GLY A 45 -10.20 -5.12 3.73
C GLY A 45 -9.64 -3.72 3.96
N GLY A 46 -8.73 -3.59 4.92
CA GLY A 46 -8.27 -2.29 5.40
C GLY A 46 -7.38 -1.50 4.45
N VAL A 47 -6.68 -2.14 3.51
CA VAL A 47 -5.79 -1.45 2.56
C VAL A 47 -6.38 -1.41 1.15
N ARG A 48 -6.83 -2.55 0.62
CA ARG A 48 -7.32 -2.63 -0.76
C ARG A 48 -8.74 -2.11 -0.86
N ASP A 49 -9.63 -2.53 0.04
CA ASP A 49 -11.04 -2.18 -0.07
C ASP A 49 -11.30 -0.73 0.37
N THR A 50 -10.48 -0.17 1.25
CA THR A 50 -10.54 1.25 1.65
C THR A 50 -9.88 2.20 0.65
N GLY A 51 -9.13 1.69 -0.34
CA GLY A 51 -8.45 2.53 -1.33
C GLY A 51 -7.09 3.10 -0.88
N ALA A 52 -6.42 2.52 0.12
CA ALA A 52 -5.08 2.94 0.55
C ALA A 52 -3.95 2.47 -0.39
N LEU A 53 -4.22 2.39 -1.70
CA LEU A 53 -3.25 2.10 -2.76
C LEU A 53 -3.18 3.30 -3.69
N ALA A 54 -1.97 3.63 -4.15
CA ALA A 54 -1.69 4.84 -4.94
C ALA A 54 -2.51 5.02 -6.23
N HIS A 55 -3.21 3.98 -6.70
CA HIS A 55 -4.00 3.96 -7.92
C HIS A 55 -5.50 3.67 -7.69
N ASN A 56 -5.93 3.40 -6.46
CA ASN A 56 -7.29 3.03 -6.13
C ASN A 56 -7.99 4.09 -5.27
N LEU A 57 -9.30 4.11 -5.40
CA LEU A 57 -10.24 4.75 -4.50
C LEU A 57 -11.04 3.64 -3.76
N PRO A 58 -11.80 3.98 -2.69
CA PRO A 58 -12.55 2.99 -1.94
C PRO A 58 -13.44 2.09 -2.81
N THR A 59 -13.59 0.84 -2.35
CA THR A 59 -14.41 -0.23 -2.94
C THR A 59 -14.08 -0.55 -4.40
N GLY A 60 -12.79 -0.56 -4.74
CA GLY A 60 -12.30 -0.99 -6.06
C GLY A 60 -12.39 0.06 -7.17
N ARG A 61 -12.81 1.29 -6.84
CA ARG A 61 -12.78 2.43 -7.75
C ARG A 61 -11.35 2.77 -8.17
N LYS A 62 -11.17 3.36 -9.36
CA LYS A 62 -9.86 3.67 -9.93
C LYS A 62 -9.64 5.17 -10.04
N ILE A 63 -8.46 5.63 -9.62
CA ILE A 63 -8.07 7.03 -9.75
C ILE A 63 -8.11 7.47 -11.22
N ALA A 64 -7.69 6.63 -12.16
CA ALA A 64 -7.70 6.97 -13.60
C ALA A 64 -9.12 7.14 -14.19
N ASN A 65 -10.17 6.62 -13.53
CA ASN A 65 -11.54 6.70 -14.03
C ASN A 65 -12.23 7.99 -13.55
N ASP A 66 -12.61 8.83 -14.51
CA ASP A 66 -13.26 10.12 -14.22
C ASP A 66 -14.58 9.99 -13.45
N LYS A 67 -15.40 8.99 -13.80
CA LYS A 67 -16.66 8.74 -13.12
C LYS A 67 -16.41 8.38 -11.65
N ASP A 68 -15.42 7.51 -11.40
CA ASP A 68 -15.08 7.05 -10.07
C ASP A 68 -14.59 8.21 -9.18
N ARG A 69 -13.76 9.11 -9.74
CA ARG A 69 -13.32 10.32 -9.02
C ARG A 69 -14.49 11.23 -8.67
N ARG A 70 -15.35 11.55 -9.64
CA ARG A 70 -16.52 12.41 -9.44
C ARG A 70 -17.48 11.88 -8.38
N GLU A 71 -17.74 10.57 -8.38
CA GLU A 71 -18.55 9.93 -7.35
C GLU A 71 -17.95 10.14 -5.95
N MET A 72 -16.62 9.96 -5.81
CA MET A 72 -15.94 10.15 -4.53
C MET A 72 -15.88 11.61 -4.11
N GLU A 73 -15.65 12.54 -5.04
CA GLU A 73 -15.63 13.98 -4.75
C GLU A 73 -16.99 14.45 -4.22
N GLN A 74 -18.08 13.99 -4.83
CA GLN A 74 -19.44 14.26 -4.36
C GLN A 74 -19.70 13.65 -2.99
N LEU A 75 -19.31 12.39 -2.77
CA LEU A 75 -19.52 11.70 -1.49
C LEU A 75 -18.72 12.34 -0.34
N TRP A 76 -17.52 12.86 -0.63
CA TRP A 76 -16.67 13.54 0.34
C TRP A 76 -16.92 15.04 0.45
N GLU A 77 -17.88 15.57 -0.31
CA GLU A 77 -18.24 16.99 -0.32
C GLU A 77 -17.04 17.91 -0.63
N VAL A 78 -16.14 17.45 -1.51
CA VAL A 78 -14.99 18.23 -2.00
C VAL A 78 -15.26 18.77 -3.41
N PRO A 79 -14.64 19.89 -3.81
CA PRO A 79 -14.81 20.44 -5.15
C PRO A 79 -14.48 19.42 -6.25
N GLU A 80 -15.18 19.50 -7.39
CA GLU A 80 -14.86 18.69 -8.57
C GLU A 80 -13.41 18.95 -9.01
N GLY A 81 -12.67 17.88 -9.30
CA GLY A 81 -11.24 17.93 -9.65
C GLY A 81 -10.28 18.02 -8.47
N SER A 82 -10.76 17.85 -7.23
CA SER A 82 -9.89 17.73 -6.04
C SER A 82 -9.03 16.47 -6.06
N ILE A 83 -9.52 15.38 -6.65
CA ILE A 83 -8.78 14.13 -6.80
C ILE A 83 -8.01 14.18 -8.11
N HIS A 84 -6.67 14.17 -8.03
CA HIS A 84 -5.81 14.19 -9.20
C HIS A 84 -6.01 12.90 -10.05
N PRO A 85 -6.07 13.00 -11.40
CA PRO A 85 -6.37 11.86 -12.27
C PRO A 85 -5.22 10.86 -12.42
N GLU A 86 -3.99 11.27 -12.11
CA GLU A 86 -2.82 10.40 -12.17
C GLU A 86 -2.59 9.68 -10.84
N PRO A 87 -2.32 8.36 -10.87
CA PRO A 87 -1.88 7.61 -9.70
C PRO A 87 -0.66 8.23 -9.02
N GLY A 88 -0.63 8.18 -7.68
CA GLY A 88 0.52 8.59 -6.91
C GLY A 88 1.68 7.58 -6.96
N TYR A 89 2.74 7.86 -6.21
CA TYR A 89 3.86 6.94 -6.06
C TYR A 89 3.44 5.66 -5.32
N ASP A 90 3.81 4.49 -5.84
CA ASP A 90 3.87 3.29 -5.01
C ASP A 90 4.99 3.40 -3.97
N ALA A 91 5.05 2.47 -3.02
CA ALA A 91 6.02 2.53 -1.93
C ALA A 91 7.48 2.63 -2.42
N VAL A 92 7.88 1.85 -3.43
CA VAL A 92 9.26 1.88 -3.94
C VAL A 92 9.54 3.19 -4.66
N ALA A 93 8.61 3.63 -5.51
CA ALA A 93 8.71 4.91 -6.22
C ALA A 93 8.76 6.10 -5.25
N MET A 94 8.04 6.03 -4.13
CA MET A 94 8.02 7.05 -3.09
C MET A 94 9.41 7.26 -2.47
N PHE A 95 10.09 6.18 -2.06
CA PHE A 95 11.45 6.27 -1.51
C PHE A 95 12.48 6.70 -2.57
N GLN A 96 12.31 6.28 -3.83
CA GLN A 96 13.16 6.78 -4.92
C GLN A 96 12.93 8.28 -5.19
N ALA A 97 11.70 8.77 -5.06
CA ALA A 97 11.38 10.18 -5.18
C ALA A 97 11.97 11.00 -4.00
N MET A 98 12.00 10.45 -2.79
CA MET A 98 12.73 11.04 -1.65
C MET A 98 14.23 11.15 -1.96
N GLU A 99 14.83 10.08 -2.51
CA GLU A 99 16.25 10.04 -2.86
C GLU A 99 16.62 11.13 -3.88
N ARG A 100 15.77 11.34 -4.89
CA ARG A 100 15.89 12.41 -5.89
C ARG A 100 15.52 13.80 -5.36
N GLY A 101 14.95 13.88 -4.16
CA GLY A 101 14.47 15.12 -3.55
C GLY A 101 13.20 15.67 -4.20
N GLU A 102 12.43 14.86 -4.92
CA GLU A 102 11.14 15.24 -5.51
C GLU A 102 10.01 15.16 -4.48
N LEU A 103 10.09 14.19 -3.56
CA LEU A 103 9.14 14.05 -2.46
C LEU A 103 9.72 14.68 -1.20
N LYS A 104 9.02 15.68 -0.67
CA LYS A 104 9.50 16.51 0.43
C LYS A 104 8.94 16.13 1.80
N CYS A 105 7.81 15.44 1.83
CA CYS A 105 7.13 15.09 3.07
C CYS A 105 6.44 13.73 2.94
N ALA A 106 6.51 12.90 3.99
CA ALA A 106 5.78 11.65 4.07
C ALA A 106 5.17 11.42 5.45
N LEU A 107 3.96 10.85 5.44
CA LEU A 107 3.30 10.29 6.61
C LEU A 107 3.41 8.77 6.54
N ILE A 108 4.14 8.17 7.47
CA ILE A 108 4.34 6.73 7.55
C ILE A 108 3.55 6.22 8.75
N MET A 109 2.51 5.42 8.49
CA MET A 109 1.59 4.94 9.53
C MET A 109 1.70 3.43 9.71
N ALA A 110 1.87 2.99 10.95
CA ALA A 110 1.85 1.59 11.41
C ALA A 110 2.68 0.63 10.54
N THR A 111 3.78 1.13 9.96
CA THR A 111 4.72 0.37 9.13
C THR A 111 6.14 0.80 9.48
N ASN A 112 7.08 -0.12 9.28
CA ASN A 112 8.49 0.11 9.62
C ASN A 112 9.41 -0.03 8.38
N PRO A 113 9.25 0.81 7.33
CA PRO A 113 10.07 0.74 6.11
C PRO A 113 11.58 0.87 6.36
N GLY A 114 12.00 1.57 7.41
CA GLY A 114 13.39 1.62 7.86
C GLY A 114 13.96 0.24 8.20
N GLN A 115 13.13 -0.78 8.43
CA GLN A 115 13.53 -2.18 8.60
C GLN A 115 13.07 -3.08 7.43
N SER A 116 11.86 -2.85 6.90
CA SER A 116 11.19 -3.82 6.02
C SER A 116 11.37 -3.57 4.53
N MET A 117 11.85 -2.39 4.12
CA MET A 117 12.11 -2.11 2.70
C MET A 117 13.33 -2.89 2.20
N PRO A 118 13.30 -3.41 0.96
CA PRO A 118 14.48 -3.98 0.32
C PRO A 118 15.54 -2.90 0.10
N ASN A 119 16.83 -3.27 0.05
CA ASN A 119 17.94 -2.31 -0.10
C ASN A 119 17.88 -1.18 0.96
N THR A 120 17.71 -1.59 2.22
CA THR A 120 17.34 -0.71 3.33
C THR A 120 18.31 0.44 3.53
N LEU A 121 19.62 0.24 3.33
CA LEU A 121 20.62 1.30 3.46
C LEU A 121 20.34 2.48 2.53
N ARG A 122 20.08 2.21 1.24
CA ARG A 122 19.75 3.24 0.25
C ARG A 122 18.50 4.04 0.65
N TYR A 123 17.48 3.36 1.15
CA TYR A 123 16.23 4.05 1.49
C TYR A 123 16.27 4.76 2.84
N ARG A 124 17.12 4.32 3.78
CA ARG A 124 17.44 5.11 4.98
C ARG A 124 18.10 6.44 4.62
N GLU A 125 19.08 6.43 3.72
CA GLU A 125 19.69 7.68 3.19
C GLU A 125 18.67 8.56 2.46
N ALA A 126 17.70 7.96 1.78
CA ALA A 126 16.61 8.70 1.14
C ALA A 126 15.67 9.35 2.16
N MET A 127 15.38 8.67 3.28
CA MET A 127 14.51 9.17 4.33
C MET A 127 15.06 10.44 4.98
N GLU A 128 16.38 10.59 5.12
CA GLU A 128 17.02 11.80 5.64
C GLU A 128 16.79 13.06 4.78
N LYS A 129 16.31 12.92 3.54
CA LYS A 129 16.09 14.01 2.59
C LYS A 129 14.66 14.56 2.58
N ALA A 130 13.75 13.95 3.33
CA ALA A 130 12.34 14.31 3.38
C ALA A 130 11.89 14.54 4.83
N PHE A 131 10.90 15.41 5.02
CA PHE A 131 10.24 15.58 6.30
C PHE A 131 9.33 14.39 6.60
N ILE A 132 9.58 13.65 7.68
CA ILE A 132 8.88 12.41 7.98
C ILE A 132 8.09 12.53 9.28
N VAL A 133 6.79 12.23 9.18
CA VAL A 133 5.94 11.96 10.34
C VAL A 133 5.74 10.46 10.44
N SER A 134 6.20 9.87 11.54
CA SER A 134 6.00 8.46 11.87
C SER A 134 4.87 8.31 12.87
N VAL A 135 3.84 7.55 12.52
CA VAL A 135 2.70 7.22 13.40
C VAL A 135 2.80 5.74 13.76
N ASP A 136 3.13 5.44 15.00
CA ASP A 136 3.33 4.05 15.45
C ASP A 136 2.89 3.86 16.90
N SER A 137 2.48 2.64 17.22
CA SER A 137 2.17 2.20 18.57
C SER A 137 3.39 1.67 19.31
N PHE A 138 4.48 1.39 18.60
CA PHE A 138 5.77 0.97 19.15
C PHE A 138 6.78 2.11 19.13
N GLN A 139 7.57 2.21 20.19
CA GLN A 139 8.71 3.12 20.26
C GLN A 139 9.98 2.47 19.67
N GLY A 140 10.88 3.28 19.15
CA GLY A 140 12.21 2.84 18.72
C GLY A 140 12.20 1.94 17.47
N THR A 141 11.22 2.10 16.59
CA THR A 141 11.24 1.43 15.29
C THR A 141 12.36 2.01 14.43
N GLU A 142 12.98 1.21 13.55
CA GLU A 142 14.01 1.69 12.62
C GLU A 142 13.53 2.89 11.78
N THR A 143 12.24 2.99 11.50
CA THR A 143 11.65 4.14 10.79
C THR A 143 11.62 5.40 11.66
N SER A 144 11.27 5.26 12.95
CA SER A 144 11.21 6.40 13.86
C SER A 144 12.57 7.08 14.08
N LEU A 145 13.68 6.37 13.85
CA LEU A 145 15.04 6.94 13.91
C LEU A 145 15.30 8.00 12.83
N PHE A 146 14.53 8.00 11.75
CA PHE A 146 14.63 8.95 10.64
C PHE A 146 13.44 9.92 10.58
N ALA A 147 12.56 9.90 11.58
CA ALA A 147 11.37 10.75 11.61
C ALA A 147 11.64 12.10 12.29
N ASP A 148 11.14 13.18 11.71
CA ASP A 148 11.15 14.51 12.33
C ASP A 148 10.09 14.61 13.44
N ILE A 149 8.96 13.92 13.26
CA ILE A 149 7.87 13.85 14.24
C ILE A 149 7.46 12.40 14.45
N VAL A 150 7.37 11.99 15.72
CA VAL A 150 6.79 10.70 16.11
C VAL A 150 5.47 10.94 16.84
N LEU A 151 4.39 10.42 16.27
CA LEU A 151 3.04 10.49 16.85
C LEU A 151 2.64 9.10 17.39
N PRO A 152 2.22 9.01 18.67
CA PRO A 152 1.77 7.74 19.23
C PRO A 152 0.42 7.32 18.64
N ALA A 153 0.30 6.06 18.26
CA ALA A 153 -0.96 5.44 17.89
C ALA A 153 -1.40 4.41 18.92
N ALA A 154 -2.71 4.32 19.19
CA ALA A 154 -3.22 3.26 20.05
C ALA A 154 -3.05 1.86 19.40
N MET A 155 -2.75 0.86 20.23
CA MET A 155 -2.56 -0.53 19.85
C MET A 155 -3.88 -1.21 19.47
N TRP A 156 -3.79 -2.38 18.83
CA TRP A 156 -4.98 -3.16 18.46
C TRP A 156 -5.84 -3.58 19.67
N VAL A 157 -5.25 -3.73 20.85
CA VAL A 157 -5.97 -4.03 22.11
C VAL A 157 -6.71 -2.83 22.69
N GLU A 158 -6.45 -1.63 22.17
CA GLU A 158 -7.00 -0.35 22.66
C GLU A 158 -8.04 0.23 21.69
N LYS A 159 -8.34 -0.49 20.59
CA LYS A 159 -9.17 -0.02 19.48
C LYS A 159 -10.19 -1.05 19.05
N GLU A 160 -11.24 -0.57 18.39
CA GLU A 160 -12.29 -1.37 17.77
C GLU A 160 -12.46 -0.94 16.30
N GLY A 161 -12.98 -1.83 15.45
CA GLY A 161 -13.25 -1.58 14.03
C GLY A 161 -13.06 -2.78 13.12
#